data_AF-A0A519U4M4-F1
#
_entry.id   AF-A0A519U4M4-F1
#
_cell.length_a   1.000
_cell.length_b   1.000
_cell.length_c   1.000
_cell.angle_alpha   90.00
_cell.angle_beta   90.00
_cell.angle_gamma   90.00
#
_symmetry.space_group_name_H-M   'P 1'
#
loop_
_entity.id
_entity.type
_entity.pdbx_description
1 polymer ?
#
loop_
_entity_poly.entity_id
_entity_poly.type
_entity_poly.pdbx_seq_one_letter_code
_entity_poly.pdbx_strand_id
1 'polypeptide(L)' 'MPNKLSDPVFQLLKSLTQSEKRHFRLFTNRQGSTEGLKFLQLFDAFDAQEQPDEERVLAQVPTLKRAQLANLKA' A
#
# COMPACT_ATOMS: atom_id res chain seq x y z
N MET A 1 -13.06 -14.14 16.14
CA MET A 1 -12.59 -13.93 14.75
C MET A 1 -12.08 -12.50 14.72
N PRO A 2 -10.78 -12.22 14.56
CA PRO A 2 -10.34 -10.84 14.48
C PRO A 2 -11.05 -10.24 13.28
N ASN A 3 -11.85 -9.23 13.57
CA ASN A 3 -12.85 -8.68 12.67
C ASN A 3 -12.25 -8.36 11.30
N LYS A 4 -13.10 -8.39 10.26
CA LYS A 4 -12.96 -7.63 9.01
C LYS A 4 -12.91 -6.11 9.26
N LEU A 5 -12.24 -5.67 10.34
CA LEU A 5 -11.86 -4.30 10.59
C LEU A 5 -10.82 -3.98 9.53
N SER A 6 -11.35 -3.56 8.38
CA SER A 6 -10.79 -2.56 7.50
C SER A 6 -9.33 -2.25 7.77
N ASP A 7 -8.45 -2.76 6.91
CA ASP A 7 -7.06 -2.35 6.89
C ASP A 7 -7.00 -0.80 6.92
N PRO A 8 -6.53 -0.19 8.03
CA PRO A 8 -6.54 1.26 8.18
C PRO A 8 -5.66 1.95 7.13
N VAL A 9 -4.63 1.26 6.64
CA VAL A 9 -3.77 1.76 5.56
C VAL A 9 -4.54 1.77 4.25
N PHE A 10 -5.28 0.69 3.96
CA PHE A 10 -6.15 0.64 2.78
C PHE A 10 -7.21 1.73 2.82
N GLN A 11 -7.91 1.90 3.96
CA GLN A 11 -8.91 2.96 4.10
C GLN A 11 -8.31 4.35 3.93
N LEU A 12 -7.16 4.61 4.55
CA LEU A 12 -6.45 5.88 4.38
C LEU A 12 -6.15 6.13 2.90
N LEU A 13 -5.60 5.13 2.19
CA LEU A 13 -5.30 5.23 0.77
C LEU A 13 -6.52 5.57 -0.08
N LYS A 14 -7.66 4.96 0.24
CA LYS A 14 -8.93 5.18 -0.46
C LYS A 14 -9.55 6.53 -0.14
N SER A 15 -9.25 7.10 1.03
CA SER A 15 -9.69 8.45 1.40
C SER A 15 -8.92 9.56 0.68
N LEU A 16 -7.75 9.26 0.10
CA LEU A 16 -6.92 10.26 -0.57
C LEU A 16 -7.58 10.79 -1.85
N THR A 17 -7.54 12.11 -2.02
CA THR A 17 -7.86 12.80 -3.27
C THR A 17 -6.81 12.53 -4.35
N GLN A 18 -7.16 12.75 -5.62
CA GLN A 18 -6.23 12.58 -6.74
C GLN A 18 -4.94 13.42 -6.57
N SER A 19 -5.06 14.62 -6.01
CA SER A 19 -3.92 15.51 -5.73
C SER A 19 -2.99 14.94 -4.65
N GLU A 20 -3.53 14.38 -3.57
CA GLU A 20 -2.74 13.75 -2.52
C GLU A 20 -2.05 12.48 -3.02
N LYS A 21 -2.73 11.66 -3.83
CA LYS A 21 -2.12 10.49 -4.49
C LYS A 21 -0.95 10.89 -5.40
N ARG A 22 -1.12 11.95 -6.19
CA ARG A 22 -0.05 12.50 -7.02
C ARG A 22 1.12 13.01 -6.17
N HIS A 23 0.83 13.73 -5.09
CA HIS A 23 1.85 14.22 -4.17
C HIS A 23 2.67 13.07 -3.57
N PHE A 24 2.00 12.03 -3.07
CA PHE A 24 2.65 10.83 -2.56
C PHE A 24 3.59 10.20 -3.59
N ARG A 25 3.12 9.98 -4.83
CA ARG A 25 3.95 9.40 -5.89
C ARG A 25 5.18 10.24 -6.19
N LEU A 26 5.06 11.57 -6.24
CA LEU A 26 6.19 12.47 -6.47
C LEU A 26 7.18 12.47 -5.29
N PHE A 27 6.67 12.49 -4.06
CA PHE A 27 7.49 12.45 -2.85
C PHE A 27 8.32 11.17 -2.79
N THR A 28 7.68 10.02 -3.02
CA THR A 28 8.34 8.71 -2.96
C THR A 28 9.36 8.53 -4.09
N ASN A 29 9.06 9.01 -5.30
CA ASN A 29 10.02 8.99 -6.42
C ASN A 29 11.28 9.82 -6.16
N ARG A 30 11.18 10.93 -5.41
CA ARG A 30 12.33 11.79 -5.07
C ARG A 30 13.33 11.12 -4.13
N GLN A 31 12.91 10.11 -3.35
CA GLN A 31 13.81 9.42 -2.44
C GLN A 31 14.83 8.53 -3.16
N GLY A 32 14.59 8.14 -4.43
CA GLY A 32 15.55 7.41 -5.27
C GLY A 32 15.99 6.04 -4.71
N SER A 33 15.38 5.57 -3.63
CA SER A 33 15.76 4.34 -2.92
C SER A 33 14.88 3.16 -3.35
N THR A 34 15.42 1.95 -3.22
CA THR A 34 14.68 0.70 -3.44
C THR A 34 13.46 0.59 -2.52
N GLU A 35 13.49 1.22 -1.35
CA GLU A 35 12.34 1.29 -0.44
C GLU A 35 11.23 2.16 -1.02
N GLY A 36 11.56 3.30 -1.63
CA GLY A 36 10.59 4.14 -2.34
C GLY A 36 9.86 3.36 -3.44
N LEU A 37 10.58 2.53 -4.19
CA LEU A 37 9.97 1.67 -5.22
C LEU A 37 8.97 0.66 -4.62
N LYS A 38 9.28 0.07 -3.46
CA LYS A 38 8.36 -0.85 -2.76
C LYS A 38 7.09 -0.14 -2.29
N PHE A 39 7.22 1.08 -1.75
CA PHE A 39 6.07 1.88 -1.33
C PHE A 39 5.18 2.25 -2.52
N LEU A 40 5.75 2.60 -3.67
CA LEU A 40 4.98 2.87 -4.89
C LEU A 40 4.25 1.62 -5.38
N GLN A 41 4.91 0.47 -5.43
CA GLN A 41 4.30 -0.80 -5.84
C GLN A 41 3.14 -1.20 -4.92
N LEU A 42 3.32 -1.08 -3.60
CA LEU A 42 2.27 -1.33 -2.62
C LEU A 42 1.10 -0.35 -2.79
N PHE A 43 1.42 0.93 -2.95
CA PHE A 43 0.44 2.00 -3.16
C PHE A 43 -0.42 1.71 -4.39
N ASP A 44 0.19 1.41 -5.54
CA ASP A 44 -0.54 1.16 -6.78
C ASP A 44 -1.36 -0.14 -6.69
N ALA A 45 -0.85 -1.19 -6.03
CA ALA A 45 -1.58 -2.43 -5.81
C ALA A 45 -2.86 -2.22 -4.96
N PHE A 46 -2.78 -1.41 -3.91
CA PHE A 46 -3.95 -1.05 -3.10
C PHE A 46 -4.89 -0.08 -3.84
N ASP A 47 -4.34 0.92 -4.56
CA ASP A 47 -5.14 1.91 -5.29
C ASP A 47 -6.00 1.26 -6.38
N ALA A 48 -5.52 0.16 -6.99
CA ALA A 48 -6.24 -0.61 -8.01
C ALA A 48 -7.38 -1.50 -7.47
N GLN A 49 -7.44 -1.77 -6.16
CA GLN A 49 -8.44 -2.67 -5.56
C GLN A 49 -9.66 -1.92 -5.03
N GLU A 50 -10.88 -2.45 -5.17
CA GLU A 50 -12.07 -1.85 -4.54
C GLU A 50 -12.25 -2.29 -3.08
N GLN A 51 -11.74 -3.48 -2.74
CA GLN A 51 -11.80 -4.07 -1.41
C GLN A 51 -10.42 -4.55 -1.00
N PRO A 52 -10.09 -4.53 0.30
CA PRO A 52 -8.78 -4.98 0.77
C PRO A 52 -8.60 -6.47 0.50
N ASP A 53 -7.59 -6.81 -0.29
CA ASP A 53 -7.20 -8.19 -0.61
C ASP A 53 -5.68 -8.34 -0.58
N GLU A 54 -5.18 -8.82 0.55
CA GLU A 54 -3.75 -9.01 0.81
C GLU A 54 -3.10 -10.03 -0.14
N GLU A 55 -3.82 -11.08 -0.52
CA GLU A 55 -3.28 -12.13 -1.40
C GLU A 55 -3.04 -11.58 -2.80
N ARG A 56 -3.98 -10.76 -3.27
CA ARG A 56 -3.86 -10.07 -4.54
C ARG A 56 -2.77 -8.99 -4.52
N VAL A 57 -2.48 -8.36 -3.39
CA VAL A 57 -1.32 -7.45 -3.26
C VAL A 57 -0.01 -8.24 -3.35
N LEU A 58 0.12 -9.35 -2.63
CA LEU A 58 1.31 -10.20 -2.67
C LEU A 58 1.57 -10.81 -4.05
N ALA A 59 0.49 -11.14 -4.79
CA ALA A 59 0.60 -11.61 -6.16
C ALA A 59 1.09 -10.52 -7.13
N GLN A 60 0.68 -9.26 -6.94
CA GLN A 60 1.10 -8.13 -7.78
C GLN A 60 2.49 -7.60 -7.42
N VAL A 61 2.91 -7.75 -6.16
CA VAL A 61 4.18 -7.25 -5.65
C VAL A 61 4.95 -8.39 -4.97
N PRO A 62 5.54 -9.32 -5.75
CA PRO A 62 6.19 -10.52 -5.23
C PRO A 62 7.45 -10.23 -4.39
N THR A 63 7.96 -9.01 -4.45
CA THR A 63 9.09 -8.54 -3.63
C THR A 63 8.69 -8.24 -2.18
N LEU A 64 7.39 -8.12 -1.89
CA LEU A 64 6.87 -7.91 -0.53
C LEU A 64 6.62 -9.26 0.17
N LYS A 65 7.03 -9.33 1.44
CA LYS A 65 6.72 -10.47 2.31
C LYS A 65 5.43 -10.19 3.06
N ARG A 66 4.62 -11.22 3.32
CA ARG A 66 3.37 -11.11 4.10
C ARG A 66 3.59 -10.43 5.47
N ALA A 67 4.73 -10.67 6.12
CA ALA A 67 5.10 -10.02 7.38
C ALA A 67 5.27 -8.49 7.27
N GLN A 68 5.51 -7.94 6.07
CA GLN A 68 5.66 -6.51 5.82
C GLN A 68 4.32 -5.81 5.52
N LEU A 69 3.26 -6.59 5.22
CA LEU A 69 1.90 -6.07 5.08
C LEU A 69 1.20 -5.97 6.44
N ALA A 70 1.60 -6.83 7.37
CA ALA A 70 1.14 -6.73 8.74
C ALA A 70 1.69 -5.42 9.33
N ASN A 71 0.81 -4.46 9.61
CA ASN A 71 1.13 -3.23 10.36
C ASN A 71 1.38 -3.56 11.85
N LEU A 72 2.09 -4.66 12.10
CA LEU A 72 2.60 -5.05 13.40
C LEU A 72 3.75 -4.10 13.67
N LYS A 73 3.59 -3.26 14.69
CA LYS A 73 4.68 -2.44 15.22
C LYS A 73 5.96 -3.29 15.29
N ALA A 74 7.01 -2.82 14.63
CA ALA A 74 8.37 -3.33 14.81
C ALA A 74 8.85 -3.02 16.23
#